data_AF-A0AB74DLE7-F1
#
_entry.id   AF-A0AB74DLE7-F1
#
_cell.length_a   1.000
_cell.length_b   1.000
_cell.length_c   1.000
_cell.angle_alpha   90.00
_cell.angle_beta   90.00
_cell.angle_gamma   90.00
#
_symmetry.space_group_name_H-M   'P 1'
#
loop_
_entity.id
_entity.type
_entity.pdbx_description
1 polymer ?
#
loop_
_entity_poly.entity_id
_entity_poly.type
_entity_poly.pdbx_seq_one_letter_code
_entity_poly.pdbx_strand_id
1 'polypeptide(L)'
;MRIKWFSLVRITGLLLVLLYHYFQSVFPGGFIGVDIFFTFSGFLITALLIDEFAKKKEIDIQGFFKRRFYRIVPPLVFMILVVMPFTFLIRKDFVAGIGTQIAAALGFVTNFYEMLSGGSYESQFVPHILIHTWSLALEVHYYVLWGLAAWGLGKVAKSTARYRGMIALVSAGLFLVSFVSMFAGALTTKNYSDIYFSSLTHIFPFFAGSILATLYGVGHVSSRFKMLEQKLALKQVLGIMGGSAAVLLLLSFLLKFDNLWTYLVGFLISTILACLMILAARMLHDKLPDVKEPSLINFIADTSYGVYLFHWPFYIIFTQLMNNGLAVLLTTLLSITFAALSFYILEPTLAGRQPVIMGTKMDLSSLTRPIFYSMIPLTLIMFFISVTAPKVGAFEESLIVNALNQADTKIQTTRSQVDQSKATEYNVADGITMIGDSVALRSSEQLQQILPGIELDTVVSRSLSTGLEVYKTDIANRVLKKQVVLALGTNSSGYSNELLDEYVSSLPKGHQLILVTPYDGRSEGGVLAQQREYELELAKKYDYVFVADWHQTAIENPQIWEGTDYVHFGSNSESIIEGGTLYANTIKQAIDEANSGNVKP
;
A
#
# COMPACT_ATOMS: atom_id res chain seq x y z
N MET A 1 34.13 -7.11 -2.87
CA MET A 1 34.48 -5.71 -3.20
C MET A 1 33.26 -4.85 -2.93
N ARG A 2 33.36 -3.80 -2.10
CA ARG A 2 32.26 -2.83 -1.88
C ARG A 2 32.33 -1.83 -3.04
N ILE A 3 31.31 -1.82 -3.89
CA ILE A 3 31.19 -0.78 -4.93
C ILE A 3 30.75 0.50 -4.24
N LYS A 4 31.50 1.57 -4.50
CA LYS A 4 31.21 2.88 -3.92
C LYS A 4 29.98 3.50 -4.58
N TRP A 5 29.30 4.38 -3.85
CA TRP A 5 28.15 5.19 -4.28
C TRP A 5 26.83 4.43 -4.48
N PHE A 6 26.83 3.10 -4.42
CA PHE A 6 25.59 2.31 -4.32
C PHE A 6 24.78 2.65 -3.06
N SER A 7 25.43 3.21 -2.03
CA SER A 7 24.77 3.75 -0.84
C SER A 7 23.71 4.80 -1.19
N LEU A 8 23.98 5.66 -2.18
CA LEU A 8 23.06 6.71 -2.60
C LEU A 8 21.78 6.14 -3.22
N VAL A 9 21.88 5.08 -4.04
CA VAL A 9 20.71 4.39 -4.61
C VAL A 9 19.81 3.84 -3.51
N ARG A 10 20.40 3.20 -2.50
CA ARG A 10 19.67 2.66 -1.34
C ARG A 10 19.02 3.75 -0.50
N ILE A 11 19.74 4.85 -0.26
CA ILE A 11 19.22 5.99 0.51
C ILE A 11 18.04 6.62 -0.22
N THR A 12 18.12 6.80 -1.55
CA THR A 12 16.99 7.32 -2.33
C THR A 12 15.77 6.40 -2.23
N GLY A 13 15.95 5.07 -2.39
CA GLY A 13 14.87 4.11 -2.19
C GLY A 13 14.24 4.21 -0.80
N LEU A 14 15.07 4.22 0.25
CA LEU A 14 14.60 4.33 1.63
C LEU A 14 13.84 5.64 1.87
N LEU A 15 14.43 6.76 1.43
CA LEU A 15 13.85 8.09 1.64
C LEU A 15 12.46 8.19 1.03
N LEU A 16 12.27 7.74 -0.20
CA LEU A 16 10.95 7.80 -0.86
C LEU A 16 9.91 6.95 -0.12
N VAL A 17 10.29 5.76 0.35
CA VAL A 17 9.40 4.92 1.16
C VAL A 17 9.03 5.60 2.48
N LEU A 18 9.98 6.22 3.17
CA LEU A 18 9.70 6.92 4.43
C LEU A 18 8.83 8.14 4.20
N LEU A 19 9.10 8.93 3.15
CA LEU A 19 8.29 10.10 2.80
C LEU A 19 6.85 9.71 2.48
N TYR A 20 6.65 8.61 1.76
CA TYR A 20 5.32 8.07 1.46
C TYR A 20 4.55 7.74 2.73
N HIS A 21 5.12 6.93 3.63
CA HIS A 21 4.38 6.50 4.81
C HIS A 21 4.19 7.64 5.83
N TYR A 22 5.19 8.51 6.00
CA TYR A 22 5.12 9.59 7.00
C TYR A 22 4.26 10.78 6.55
N PHE A 23 4.20 11.03 5.25
CA PHE A 23 3.64 12.24 4.65
C PHE A 23 2.92 11.93 3.34
N GLN A 24 2.05 10.90 3.33
CA GLN A 24 1.37 10.39 2.14
C GLN A 24 0.59 11.48 1.38
N SER A 25 0.02 12.46 2.07
CA SER A 25 -0.69 13.59 1.44
C SER A 25 0.20 14.49 0.59
N VAL A 26 1.49 14.59 0.93
CA VAL A 26 2.48 15.41 0.21
C VAL A 26 3.25 14.57 -0.80
N PHE A 27 3.58 13.32 -0.45
CA PHE A 27 4.37 12.41 -1.28
C PHE A 27 3.59 11.14 -1.66
N PRO A 28 2.43 11.26 -2.35
CA PRO A 28 1.56 10.12 -2.64
C PRO A 28 2.26 9.07 -3.52
N GLY A 29 3.29 9.45 -4.26
CA GLY A 29 4.04 8.57 -5.17
C GLY A 29 5.31 7.99 -4.57
N GLY A 30 5.63 8.24 -3.30
CA GLY A 30 6.88 7.77 -2.69
C GLY A 30 6.98 6.23 -2.57
N PHE A 31 5.86 5.50 -2.73
CA PHE A 31 5.85 4.03 -2.77
C PHE A 31 6.77 3.45 -3.86
N ILE A 32 7.08 4.21 -4.91
CA ILE A 32 8.04 3.80 -5.97
C ILE A 32 9.47 3.58 -5.44
N GLY A 33 9.76 4.00 -4.20
CA GLY A 33 11.02 3.71 -3.54
C GLY A 33 11.28 2.20 -3.40
N VAL A 34 10.22 1.39 -3.33
CA VAL A 34 10.33 -0.08 -3.33
C VAL A 34 10.88 -0.61 -4.66
N ASP A 35 10.46 -0.04 -5.79
CA ASP A 35 10.98 -0.42 -7.13
C ASP A 35 12.47 -0.14 -7.29
N ILE A 36 12.97 0.91 -6.62
CA ILE A 36 14.41 1.20 -6.59
C ILE A 36 15.15 0.08 -5.87
N PHE A 37 14.62 -0.42 -4.75
CA PHE A 37 15.18 -1.57 -4.05
C PHE A 37 15.12 -2.85 -4.89
N PHE A 38 13.97 -3.12 -5.52
CA PHE A 38 13.81 -4.29 -6.40
C PHE A 38 14.80 -4.27 -7.56
N THR A 39 14.92 -3.14 -8.26
CA THR A 39 15.87 -2.94 -9.35
C THR A 39 17.31 -3.11 -8.87
N PHE A 40 17.67 -2.50 -7.73
CA PHE A 40 19.00 -2.60 -7.15
C PHE A 40 19.35 -4.04 -6.72
N SER A 41 18.39 -4.74 -6.13
CA SER A 41 18.51 -6.12 -5.69
C SER A 41 18.70 -7.07 -6.88
N GLY A 42 17.88 -6.90 -7.92
CA GLY A 42 18.01 -7.62 -9.19
C GLY A 42 19.40 -7.46 -9.82
N PHE A 43 19.91 -6.22 -9.87
CA PHE A 43 21.27 -5.94 -10.34
C PHE A 43 22.34 -6.64 -9.49
N LEU A 44 22.30 -6.47 -8.17
CA LEU A 44 23.37 -6.93 -7.29
C LEU A 44 23.46 -8.47 -7.26
N ILE A 45 22.32 -9.16 -7.16
CA ILE A 45 22.28 -10.62 -7.16
C ILE A 45 22.82 -11.17 -8.48
N THR A 46 22.32 -10.66 -9.60
CA THR A 46 22.71 -11.13 -10.92
C THR A 46 24.18 -10.85 -11.21
N ALA A 47 24.69 -9.67 -10.83
CA ALA A 47 26.10 -9.33 -11.02
C ALA A 47 27.02 -10.26 -10.20
N LEU A 48 26.66 -10.58 -8.96
CA LEU A 48 27.44 -11.49 -8.11
C LEU A 48 27.45 -12.91 -8.64
N LEU A 49 26.33 -13.40 -9.18
CA LEU A 49 26.24 -14.74 -9.80
C LEU A 49 27.07 -14.80 -11.10
N ILE A 50 27.04 -13.74 -11.90
CA ILE A 50 27.90 -13.61 -13.10
C ILE A 50 29.38 -13.61 -12.71
N ASP A 51 29.76 -12.90 -11.65
CA ASP A 51 31.14 -12.87 -11.17
C ASP A 51 31.60 -14.22 -10.60
N GLU A 52 30.73 -14.93 -9.89
CA GLU A 52 31.01 -16.27 -9.40
C GLU A 52 31.22 -17.25 -10.55
N PHE A 53 30.29 -17.26 -11.51
CA PHE A 53 30.39 -18.09 -12.70
C PHE A 53 31.62 -17.74 -13.55
N ALA A 54 31.96 -16.46 -13.67
CA ALA A 54 33.15 -16.04 -14.43
C ALA A 54 34.44 -16.62 -13.83
N LYS A 55 34.52 -16.69 -12.50
CA LYS A 55 35.69 -17.20 -11.77
C LYS A 55 35.76 -18.72 -11.69
N LYS A 56 34.63 -19.37 -11.40
CA LYS A 56 34.60 -20.80 -11.06
C LYS A 56 33.99 -21.68 -12.16
N LYS A 57 33.33 -21.10 -13.15
CA LYS A 57 32.46 -21.80 -14.14
C LYS A 57 31.35 -22.64 -13.51
N GLU A 58 31.06 -22.36 -12.25
CA GLU A 58 30.02 -23.00 -11.46
C GLU A 58 29.45 -21.97 -10.48
N ILE A 59 28.20 -22.19 -10.07
CA ILE A 59 27.49 -21.38 -9.09
C ILE A 59 27.23 -22.23 -7.85
N ASP A 60 27.73 -21.77 -6.70
CA ASP A 60 27.44 -22.36 -5.40
C ASP A 60 26.05 -21.90 -4.92
N ILE A 61 25.02 -22.63 -5.35
CA ILE A 61 23.63 -22.31 -5.04
C ILE A 61 23.30 -22.44 -3.55
N GLN A 62 23.92 -23.41 -2.85
CA GLN A 62 23.74 -23.60 -1.42
C GLN A 62 24.36 -22.43 -0.65
N GLY A 63 25.58 -22.04 -1.00
CA GLY A 63 26.23 -20.86 -0.43
C GLY A 63 25.48 -19.57 -0.76
N PHE A 64 24.88 -19.46 -1.95
CA PHE A 64 24.01 -18.34 -2.30
C PHE A 64 22.83 -18.23 -1.35
N PHE A 65 22.03 -19.29 -1.18
CA PHE A 65 20.87 -19.26 -0.29
C PHE A 65 21.26 -19.06 1.17
N LYS A 66 22.36 -19.66 1.64
CA LYS A 66 22.89 -19.41 2.98
C LYS A 66 23.19 -17.93 3.20
N ARG A 67 23.87 -17.27 2.25
CA ARG A 67 24.18 -15.83 2.34
C ARG A 67 22.93 -14.95 2.32
N ARG A 68 21.86 -15.37 1.63
CA ARG A 68 20.58 -14.63 1.62
C ARG A 68 19.81 -14.84 2.92
N PHE A 69 19.74 -16.08 3.41
CA PHE A 69 19.09 -16.42 4.67
C PHE A 69 19.62 -15.58 5.84
N TYR A 70 20.95 -15.58 6.07
CA TYR A 70 21.56 -14.80 7.15
C TYR A 70 21.45 -13.27 6.99
N ARG A 71 21.11 -12.78 5.79
CA ARG A 71 20.91 -11.35 5.54
C ARG A 71 19.47 -10.91 5.79
N ILE A 72 18.50 -11.80 5.59
CA ILE A 72 17.07 -11.46 5.57
C ILE A 72 16.38 -11.91 6.85
N VAL A 73 16.55 -13.18 7.23
CA VAL A 73 15.74 -13.79 8.29
C VAL A 73 16.07 -13.23 9.67
N PRO A 74 17.34 -13.06 10.08
CA PRO A 74 17.62 -12.57 11.42
C PRO A 74 17.10 -11.15 11.70
N PRO A 75 17.28 -10.15 10.81
CA PRO A 75 16.67 -8.83 11.02
C PRO A 75 15.15 -8.85 11.05
N LEU A 76 14.50 -9.69 10.23
CA LEU A 76 13.04 -9.84 10.21
C LEU A 76 12.52 -10.42 11.54
N VAL A 77 13.12 -11.51 12.02
CA VAL A 77 12.76 -12.12 13.31
C VAL A 77 13.00 -11.12 14.44
N PHE A 78 14.14 -10.43 14.43
CA PHE A 78 14.44 -9.41 15.43
C PHE A 78 13.42 -8.28 15.43
N MET A 79 12.99 -7.81 14.26
CA MET A 79 11.95 -6.80 14.14
C MET A 79 10.62 -7.26 14.73
N ILE A 80 10.14 -8.45 14.37
CA ILE A 80 8.90 -9.00 14.91
C ILE A 80 8.97 -9.05 16.44
N LEU A 81 10.04 -9.62 16.99
CA LEU A 81 10.21 -9.76 18.44
C LEU A 81 10.23 -8.42 19.18
N VAL A 82 10.87 -7.39 18.61
CA VAL A 82 10.98 -6.06 19.24
C VAL A 82 9.65 -5.29 19.13
N VAL A 83 8.95 -5.38 18.01
CA VAL A 83 7.69 -4.66 17.78
C VAL A 83 6.55 -5.22 18.62
N MET A 84 6.50 -6.55 18.83
CA MET A 84 5.37 -7.20 19.49
C MET A 84 5.00 -6.59 20.87
N PRO A 85 5.94 -6.36 21.82
CA PRO A 85 5.61 -5.70 23.08
C PRO A 85 4.98 -4.30 22.93
N PHE A 86 5.34 -3.54 21.90
CA PHE A 86 4.77 -2.20 21.69
C PHE A 86 3.30 -2.25 21.29
N THR A 87 2.82 -3.39 20.79
CA THR A 87 1.41 -3.54 20.40
C THR A 87 0.45 -3.54 21.60
N PHE A 88 0.94 -3.74 22.83
CA PHE A 88 0.13 -3.56 24.05
C PHE A 88 -0.33 -2.11 24.26
N LEU A 89 0.28 -1.15 23.56
CA LEU A 89 -0.06 0.27 23.68
C LEU A 89 -1.27 0.67 22.82
N ILE A 90 -1.68 -0.16 21.86
CA ILE A 90 -2.70 0.20 20.86
C ILE A 90 -3.96 -0.67 20.97
N ARG A 91 -5.01 -0.29 20.24
CA ARG A 91 -6.29 -1.03 20.21
C ARG A 91 -6.10 -2.45 19.67
N LYS A 92 -6.91 -3.38 20.17
CA LYS A 92 -6.87 -4.80 19.78
C LYS A 92 -7.17 -5.05 18.29
N ASP A 93 -7.87 -4.12 17.63
CA ASP A 93 -8.17 -4.23 16.20
C ASP A 93 -6.90 -4.31 15.34
N PHE A 94 -5.83 -3.56 15.69
CA PHE A 94 -4.58 -3.56 14.93
C PHE A 94 -3.79 -4.86 15.06
N VAL A 95 -4.01 -5.61 16.13
CA VAL A 95 -3.39 -6.93 16.35
C VAL A 95 -4.32 -8.07 15.94
N ALA A 96 -5.49 -7.77 15.36
CA ALA A 96 -6.36 -8.81 14.84
C ALA A 96 -5.63 -9.65 13.79
N GLY A 97 -5.70 -10.97 13.94
CA GLY A 97 -5.02 -11.91 13.04
C GLY A 97 -3.48 -11.83 13.07
N ILE A 98 -2.86 -11.19 14.07
CA ILE A 98 -1.39 -10.97 14.10
C ILE A 98 -0.58 -12.27 13.99
N GLY A 99 -1.08 -13.38 14.53
CA GLY A 99 -0.43 -14.69 14.38
C GLY A 99 -0.32 -15.12 12.91
N THR A 100 -1.36 -14.87 12.11
CA THR A 100 -1.36 -15.13 10.66
C THR A 100 -0.44 -14.15 9.92
N GLN A 101 -0.45 -12.86 10.31
CA GLN A 101 0.48 -11.87 9.76
C GLN A 101 1.95 -12.27 10.01
N ILE A 102 2.29 -12.72 11.22
CA ILE A 102 3.63 -13.21 11.57
C ILE A 102 3.98 -14.45 10.76
N ALA A 103 3.07 -15.42 10.65
CA ALA A 103 3.27 -16.61 9.85
C ALA A 103 3.50 -16.27 8.36
N ALA A 104 2.74 -15.32 7.82
CA ALA A 104 2.88 -14.85 6.44
C ALA A 104 4.23 -14.12 6.22
N ALA A 105 4.65 -13.27 7.16
CA ALA A 105 5.93 -12.58 7.10
C ALA A 105 7.11 -13.57 7.16
N LEU A 106 7.10 -14.52 8.09
CA LEU A 106 8.14 -15.55 8.23
C LEU A 106 8.14 -16.55 7.08
N GLY A 107 6.96 -16.83 6.52
CA GLY A 107 6.78 -17.68 5.35
C GLY A 107 7.10 -16.98 4.01
N PHE A 108 7.35 -15.67 4.04
CA PHE A 108 7.51 -14.82 2.85
C PHE A 108 6.32 -14.89 1.90
N VAL A 109 5.10 -14.85 2.44
CA VAL A 109 3.83 -14.92 1.67
C VAL A 109 2.85 -13.80 2.03
N THR A 110 3.30 -12.73 2.69
CA THR A 110 2.46 -11.58 3.05
C THR A 110 1.71 -11.02 1.85
N ASN A 111 2.36 -10.94 0.68
CA ASN A 111 1.70 -10.43 -0.52
C ASN A 111 0.48 -11.26 -0.96
N PHE A 112 0.50 -12.59 -0.75
CA PHE A 112 -0.66 -13.46 -1.01
C PHE A 112 -1.70 -13.35 0.10
N TYR A 113 -1.27 -13.24 1.35
CA TYR A 113 -2.17 -13.04 2.49
C TYR A 113 -3.00 -11.76 2.31
N GLU A 114 -2.38 -10.64 1.93
CA GLU A 114 -3.06 -9.36 1.72
C GLU A 114 -4.01 -9.41 0.52
N MET A 115 -3.59 -10.02 -0.59
CA MET A 115 -4.45 -10.21 -1.77
C MET A 115 -5.67 -11.08 -1.47
N LEU A 116 -5.52 -12.13 -0.65
CA LEU A 116 -6.64 -12.97 -0.21
C LEU A 116 -7.55 -12.28 0.82
N SER A 117 -7.02 -11.32 1.57
CA SER A 117 -7.80 -10.51 2.52
C SER A 117 -8.67 -9.48 1.80
N GLY A 118 -8.41 -9.18 0.52
CA GLY A 118 -9.28 -8.37 -0.35
C GLY A 118 -9.26 -6.86 -0.08
N GLY A 119 -8.44 -6.39 0.87
CA GLY A 119 -8.30 -4.98 1.20
C GLY A 119 -7.53 -4.17 0.14
N SER A 120 -7.71 -2.85 0.18
CA SER A 120 -6.85 -1.92 -0.56
C SER A 120 -5.53 -1.70 0.19
N TYR A 121 -4.41 -1.52 -0.50
CA TYR A 121 -3.13 -1.17 0.15
C TYR A 121 -3.20 0.20 0.85
N GLU A 122 -3.95 1.15 0.29
CA GLU A 122 -3.99 2.53 0.81
C GLU A 122 -5.20 2.87 1.68
N SER A 123 -6.34 2.19 1.49
CA SER A 123 -7.61 2.58 2.13
C SER A 123 -8.07 1.60 3.22
N GLN A 124 -7.12 1.01 3.96
CA GLN A 124 -7.43 0.20 5.14
C GLN A 124 -7.71 1.09 6.37
N PHE A 125 -8.91 0.95 6.95
CA PHE A 125 -9.28 1.58 8.22
C PHE A 125 -8.37 1.17 9.38
N VAL A 126 -7.96 -0.10 9.39
CA VAL A 126 -7.07 -0.68 10.39
C VAL A 126 -5.96 -1.42 9.63
N PRO A 127 -4.86 -0.73 9.30
CA PRO A 127 -3.78 -1.36 8.54
C PRO A 127 -3.11 -2.48 9.32
N HIS A 128 -2.82 -3.59 8.64
CA HIS A 128 -2.03 -4.68 9.22
C HIS A 128 -0.62 -4.19 9.60
N ILE A 129 -0.17 -4.54 10.81
CA ILE A 129 1.13 -4.13 11.37
C ILE A 129 2.29 -4.62 10.49
N LEU A 130 2.16 -5.79 9.85
CA LEU A 130 3.23 -6.40 9.06
C LEU A 130 3.01 -6.32 7.54
N ILE A 131 2.03 -5.54 7.05
CA ILE A 131 1.70 -5.47 5.61
C ILE A 131 2.93 -5.18 4.74
N HIS A 132 3.77 -4.21 5.11
CA HIS A 132 4.98 -3.81 4.36
C HIS A 132 5.95 -4.97 4.03
N THR A 133 5.87 -6.10 4.75
CA THR A 133 6.66 -7.31 4.44
C THR A 133 6.25 -7.99 3.13
N TRP A 134 5.17 -7.54 2.47
CA TRP A 134 4.80 -7.96 1.10
C TRP A 134 5.94 -7.75 0.11
N SER A 135 6.69 -6.64 0.22
CA SER A 135 7.79 -6.35 -0.69
C SER A 135 8.96 -7.31 -0.47
N LEU A 136 9.18 -7.68 0.79
CA LEU A 136 10.19 -8.67 1.19
C LEU A 136 9.84 -10.06 0.66
N ALA A 137 8.55 -10.41 0.67
CA ALA A 137 8.07 -11.65 0.04
C ALA A 137 8.45 -11.71 -1.45
N LEU A 138 8.16 -10.65 -2.21
CA LEU A 138 8.57 -10.56 -3.62
C LEU A 138 10.08 -10.67 -3.81
N GLU A 139 10.86 -10.02 -2.94
CA GLU A 139 12.32 -10.12 -2.98
C GLU A 139 12.83 -11.55 -2.74
N VAL A 140 12.25 -12.28 -1.79
CA VAL A 140 12.59 -13.69 -1.54
C VAL A 140 12.12 -14.60 -2.67
N HIS A 141 10.91 -14.39 -3.22
CA HIS A 141 10.43 -15.10 -4.40
C HIS A 141 11.41 -14.95 -5.57
N TYR A 142 11.84 -13.71 -5.83
CA TYR A 142 12.86 -13.42 -6.83
C TYR A 142 14.17 -14.16 -6.51
N TYR A 143 14.68 -14.12 -5.28
CA TYR A 143 15.93 -14.81 -4.93
C TYR A 143 15.88 -16.32 -5.16
N VAL A 144 14.77 -16.96 -4.81
CA VAL A 144 14.58 -18.41 -5.00
C VAL A 144 14.48 -18.74 -6.48
N LEU A 145 13.52 -18.13 -7.19
CA LEU A 145 13.25 -18.42 -8.59
C LEU A 145 14.44 -18.07 -9.48
N TRP A 146 14.98 -16.86 -9.30
CA TRP A 146 16.10 -16.39 -10.10
C TRP A 146 17.41 -17.08 -9.75
N GLY A 147 17.66 -17.36 -8.47
CA GLY A 147 18.85 -18.11 -8.06
C GLY A 147 18.91 -19.48 -8.72
N LEU A 148 17.79 -20.21 -8.73
CA LEU A 148 17.67 -21.50 -9.41
C LEU A 148 17.77 -21.38 -10.94
N ALA A 149 17.10 -20.41 -11.54
CA ALA A 149 17.17 -20.17 -12.99
C ALA A 149 18.60 -19.85 -13.43
N ALA A 150 19.25 -18.88 -12.78
CA ALA A 150 20.63 -18.49 -13.05
C ALA A 150 21.61 -19.66 -12.85
N TRP A 151 21.46 -20.43 -11.77
CA TRP A 151 22.23 -21.66 -11.56
C TRP A 151 22.05 -22.67 -12.69
N GLY A 152 20.81 -22.94 -13.11
CA GLY A 152 20.49 -23.84 -14.22
C GLY A 152 21.08 -23.37 -15.56
N LEU A 153 20.99 -22.06 -15.86
CA LEU A 153 21.63 -21.47 -17.04
C LEU A 153 23.16 -21.62 -16.98
N GLY A 154 23.75 -21.55 -15.78
CA GLY A 154 25.17 -21.78 -15.54
C GLY A 154 25.62 -23.20 -15.91
N LYS A 155 24.76 -24.22 -15.71
CA LYS A 155 25.07 -25.61 -16.07
C LYS A 155 25.12 -25.84 -17.59
N VAL A 156 24.39 -25.03 -18.36
CA VAL A 156 24.35 -25.13 -19.84
C VAL A 156 25.35 -24.20 -20.51
N ALA A 157 25.71 -23.10 -19.87
CA ALA A 157 26.61 -22.11 -20.42
C ALA A 157 28.06 -22.62 -20.46
N LYS A 158 28.63 -22.76 -21.65
CA LYS A 158 30.04 -23.16 -21.84
C LYS A 158 31.04 -22.01 -21.68
N SER A 159 30.57 -20.76 -21.63
CA SER A 159 31.41 -19.57 -21.53
C SER A 159 30.71 -18.45 -20.76
N THR A 160 31.49 -17.52 -20.19
CA THR A 160 30.95 -16.35 -19.47
C THR A 160 30.12 -15.46 -20.39
N ALA A 161 30.52 -15.33 -21.66
CA ALA A 161 29.77 -14.55 -22.64
C ALA A 161 28.40 -15.17 -22.95
N ARG A 162 28.37 -16.51 -23.16
CA ARG A 162 27.11 -17.24 -23.36
C ARG A 162 26.21 -17.16 -22.13
N TYR A 163 26.79 -17.31 -20.93
CA TYR A 163 26.05 -17.17 -19.68
C TYR A 163 25.37 -15.80 -19.56
N ARG A 164 26.12 -14.71 -19.81
CA ARG A 164 25.56 -13.35 -19.82
C ARG A 164 24.44 -13.17 -20.84
N GLY A 165 24.61 -13.68 -22.06
CA GLY A 165 23.60 -13.61 -23.10
C GLY A 165 22.31 -14.34 -22.72
N MET A 166 22.44 -15.54 -22.13
CA MET A 166 21.30 -16.32 -21.64
C MET A 166 20.58 -15.60 -20.50
N ILE A 167 21.33 -15.06 -19.53
CA ILE A 167 20.77 -14.25 -18.44
C ILE A 167 20.02 -13.03 -18.97
N ALA A 168 20.60 -12.31 -19.94
CA ALA A 168 19.97 -11.13 -20.53
C ALA A 168 18.65 -11.49 -21.24
N LEU A 169 18.65 -12.56 -22.03
CA LEU A 169 17.47 -13.02 -22.77
C LEU A 169 16.35 -13.46 -21.83
N VAL A 170 16.67 -14.29 -20.83
CA VAL A 170 15.67 -14.77 -19.85
C VAL A 170 15.14 -13.60 -19.01
N SER A 171 16.01 -12.71 -18.55
CA SER A 171 15.59 -11.51 -17.81
C SER A 171 14.69 -10.61 -18.66
N ALA A 172 15.02 -10.40 -19.94
CA ALA A 172 14.19 -9.60 -20.84
C ALA A 172 12.81 -10.24 -21.07
N GLY A 173 12.75 -11.57 -21.26
CA GLY A 173 11.47 -12.28 -21.37
C GLY A 173 10.61 -12.15 -20.11
N LEU A 174 11.20 -12.37 -18.93
CA LEU A 174 10.49 -12.27 -17.64
C LEU A 174 10.07 -10.83 -17.32
N PHE A 175 10.91 -9.84 -17.65
CA PHE A 175 10.57 -8.42 -17.57
C PHE A 175 9.34 -8.12 -18.42
N LEU A 176 9.34 -8.52 -19.70
CA LEU A 176 8.23 -8.25 -20.62
C LEU A 176 6.94 -8.93 -20.16
N VAL A 177 7.00 -10.20 -19.78
CA VAL A 177 5.82 -10.93 -19.28
C VAL A 177 5.23 -10.24 -18.05
N SER A 178 6.08 -9.89 -17.09
CA SER A 178 5.64 -9.26 -15.84
C SER A 178 5.07 -7.86 -16.06
N PHE A 179 5.78 -7.01 -16.80
CA PHE A 179 5.34 -5.64 -17.11
C PHE A 179 4.06 -5.61 -17.95
N VAL A 180 3.97 -6.44 -19.00
CA VAL A 180 2.75 -6.54 -19.83
C VAL A 180 1.58 -7.07 -19.00
N SER A 181 1.81 -8.00 -18.06
CA SER A 181 0.77 -8.46 -17.15
C SER A 181 0.28 -7.35 -16.23
N MET A 182 1.17 -6.50 -15.70
CA MET A 182 0.76 -5.31 -14.92
C MET A 182 0.00 -4.31 -15.79
N PHE A 183 0.50 -4.01 -16.99
CA PHE A 183 -0.13 -3.08 -17.92
C PHE A 183 -1.54 -3.53 -18.29
N ALA A 184 -1.72 -4.79 -18.71
CA ALA A 184 -3.02 -5.35 -19.06
C ALA A 184 -3.94 -5.47 -17.83
N GLY A 185 -3.38 -5.90 -16.69
CA GLY A 185 -4.12 -5.99 -15.43
C GLY A 185 -4.68 -4.65 -14.98
N ALA A 186 -3.89 -3.58 -15.09
CA ALA A 186 -4.31 -2.22 -14.73
C ALA A 186 -5.51 -1.71 -15.54
N LEU A 187 -5.66 -2.15 -16.79
CA LEU A 187 -6.80 -1.78 -17.64
C LEU A 187 -8.11 -2.50 -17.28
N THR A 188 -8.03 -3.58 -16.49
CA THR A 188 -9.16 -4.47 -16.22
C THR A 188 -9.46 -4.66 -14.74
N THR A 189 -8.53 -4.28 -13.86
CA THR A 189 -8.65 -4.52 -12.43
C THR A 189 -9.70 -3.60 -11.80
N LYS A 190 -10.41 -4.14 -10.80
CA LYS A 190 -11.28 -3.36 -9.92
C LYS A 190 -10.54 -2.85 -8.67
N ASN A 191 -9.41 -3.47 -8.32
CA ASN A 191 -8.56 -3.10 -7.20
C ASN A 191 -7.08 -3.15 -7.63
N TYR A 192 -6.42 -2.00 -7.60
CA TYR A 192 -5.01 -1.93 -7.99
C TYR A 192 -4.08 -2.71 -7.04
N SER A 193 -4.52 -2.98 -5.81
CA SER A 193 -3.74 -3.76 -4.82
C SER A 193 -3.45 -5.18 -5.30
N ASP A 194 -4.35 -5.79 -6.08
CA ASP A 194 -4.19 -7.14 -6.62
C ASP A 194 -2.99 -7.23 -7.56
N ILE A 195 -2.82 -6.22 -8.43
CA ILE A 195 -1.69 -6.14 -9.36
C ILE A 195 -0.45 -5.53 -8.71
N TYR A 196 -0.59 -4.82 -7.60
CA TYR A 196 0.53 -4.27 -6.84
C TYR A 196 1.22 -5.32 -5.97
N PHE A 197 0.46 -6.17 -5.27
CA PHE A 197 1.01 -7.26 -4.45
C PHE A 197 1.40 -8.50 -5.25
N SER A 198 0.94 -8.63 -6.49
CA SER A 198 1.18 -9.84 -7.26
C SER A 198 2.66 -10.01 -7.63
N SER A 199 3.19 -11.20 -7.30
CA SER A 199 4.54 -11.62 -7.71
C SER A 199 4.67 -11.85 -9.22
N LEU A 200 3.56 -11.85 -9.98
CA LEU A 200 3.58 -11.95 -11.44
C LEU A 200 3.70 -10.57 -12.08
N THR A 201 2.90 -9.60 -11.63
CA THR A 201 2.79 -8.28 -12.27
C THR A 201 3.86 -7.32 -11.78
N HIS A 202 4.24 -7.34 -10.50
CA HIS A 202 5.11 -6.32 -9.91
C HIS A 202 6.58 -6.75 -9.74
N ILE A 203 6.96 -7.94 -10.21
CA ILE A 203 8.34 -8.44 -10.10
C ILE A 203 9.29 -7.91 -11.19
N PHE A 204 8.77 -7.25 -12.23
CA PHE A 204 9.57 -6.77 -13.37
C PHE A 204 10.77 -5.88 -13.01
N PRO A 205 10.76 -5.02 -11.96
CA PRO A 205 11.92 -4.16 -11.67
C PRO A 205 13.19 -4.96 -11.36
N PHE A 206 13.06 -6.12 -10.70
CA PHE A 206 14.19 -7.04 -10.47
C PHE A 206 14.84 -7.51 -11.78
N PHE A 207 14.02 -7.78 -12.80
CA PHE A 207 14.54 -8.22 -14.10
C PHE A 207 15.18 -7.09 -14.89
N ALA A 208 14.71 -5.84 -14.75
CA ALA A 208 15.42 -4.68 -15.30
C ALA A 208 16.83 -4.54 -14.70
N GLY A 209 16.95 -4.68 -13.38
CA GLY A 209 18.24 -4.76 -12.69
C GLY A 209 19.12 -5.91 -13.18
N SER A 210 18.53 -7.08 -13.43
CA SER A 210 19.26 -8.25 -13.94
C SER A 210 19.80 -8.05 -15.36
N ILE A 211 19.03 -7.44 -16.24
CA ILE A 211 19.48 -7.05 -17.58
C ILE A 211 20.68 -6.10 -17.44
N LEU A 212 20.55 -5.07 -16.59
CA LEU A 212 21.60 -4.09 -16.31
C LEU A 212 22.90 -4.77 -15.83
N ALA A 213 22.79 -5.80 -14.98
CA ALA A 213 23.95 -6.54 -14.48
C ALA A 213 24.73 -7.27 -15.59
N THR A 214 24.07 -7.72 -16.66
CA THR A 214 24.75 -8.37 -17.80
C THR A 214 25.63 -7.42 -18.60
N LEU A 215 25.25 -6.14 -18.64
CA LEU A 215 25.93 -5.09 -19.38
C LEU A 215 27.09 -4.51 -18.58
N TYR A 216 26.89 -4.28 -17.28
CA TYR A 216 27.78 -3.44 -16.49
C TYR A 216 28.56 -4.22 -15.44
N GLY A 217 27.98 -5.25 -14.83
CA GLY A 217 28.64 -6.11 -13.85
C GLY A 217 29.19 -5.39 -12.61
N VAL A 218 29.88 -6.15 -11.75
CA VAL A 218 30.56 -5.61 -10.55
C VAL A 218 32.07 -5.80 -10.69
N GLY A 219 32.55 -7.04 -10.69
CA GLY A 219 33.96 -7.39 -10.86
C GLY A 219 34.36 -7.60 -12.33
N HIS A 220 33.59 -8.38 -13.08
CA HIS A 220 33.78 -8.54 -14.51
C HIS A 220 32.85 -7.59 -15.26
N VAL A 221 33.42 -6.56 -15.89
CA VAL A 221 32.67 -5.60 -16.71
C VAL A 221 32.68 -6.00 -18.19
N SER A 222 31.70 -5.55 -18.97
CA SER A 222 31.71 -5.76 -20.43
C SER A 222 32.61 -4.73 -21.14
N SER A 223 33.10 -5.05 -22.34
CA SER A 223 33.86 -4.09 -23.16
C SER A 223 33.01 -2.85 -23.54
N ARG A 224 31.70 -3.05 -23.72
CA ARG A 224 30.76 -1.95 -24.01
C ARG A 224 30.65 -0.97 -22.85
N PHE A 225 30.65 -1.47 -21.61
CA PHE A 225 30.69 -0.61 -20.43
C PHE A 225 31.93 0.27 -20.41
N LYS A 226 33.12 -0.33 -20.55
CA LYS A 226 34.39 0.43 -20.56
C LYS A 226 34.39 1.53 -21.61
N MET A 227 33.86 1.25 -22.80
CA MET A 227 33.74 2.24 -23.86
C MET A 227 32.76 3.38 -23.49
N LEU A 228 31.59 3.06 -22.93
CA LEU A 228 30.64 4.07 -22.47
C LEU A 228 31.23 4.92 -21.33
N GLU A 229 31.93 4.27 -20.41
CA GLU A 229 32.59 4.90 -19.27
C GLU A 229 33.65 5.91 -19.68
N GLN A 230 34.47 5.55 -20.69
CA GLN A 230 35.47 6.46 -21.25
C GLN A 230 34.86 7.66 -21.96
N LYS A 231 33.69 7.48 -22.60
CA LYS A 231 32.99 8.57 -23.32
C LYS A 231 32.34 9.59 -22.40
N LEU A 232 31.80 9.16 -21.25
CA LEU A 232 31.06 10.05 -20.36
C LEU A 232 32.00 10.77 -19.38
N ALA A 233 31.93 12.10 -19.39
CA ALA A 233 32.66 12.94 -18.44
C ALA A 233 32.07 12.82 -17.02
N LEU A 234 32.89 13.06 -15.99
CA LEU A 234 32.45 12.98 -14.58
C LEU A 234 31.22 13.86 -14.31
N LYS A 235 31.17 15.07 -14.87
CA LYS A 235 30.02 16.00 -14.75
C LYS A 235 28.73 15.39 -15.30
N GLN A 236 28.81 14.67 -16.43
CA GLN A 236 27.65 13.99 -17.01
C GLN A 236 27.18 12.84 -16.13
N VAL A 237 28.11 12.06 -15.54
CA VAL A 237 27.77 10.97 -14.62
C VAL A 237 27.10 11.50 -13.35
N LEU A 238 27.62 12.59 -12.77
CA LEU A 238 27.00 13.28 -11.64
C LEU A 238 25.62 13.84 -12.02
N GLY A 239 25.48 14.37 -13.25
CA GLY A 239 24.20 14.82 -13.79
C GLY A 239 23.17 13.70 -13.95
N ILE A 240 23.58 12.51 -14.42
CA ILE A 240 22.70 11.33 -14.48
C ILE A 240 22.27 10.91 -13.07
N MET A 241 23.22 10.87 -12.12
CA MET A 241 22.93 10.48 -10.74
C MET A 241 21.95 11.45 -10.06
N GLY A 242 22.29 12.74 -10.05
CA GLY A 242 21.48 13.79 -9.42
C GLY A 242 20.16 14.03 -10.16
N GLY A 243 20.18 14.02 -11.50
CA GLY A 243 18.99 14.17 -12.33
C GLY A 243 18.01 13.03 -12.13
N SER A 244 18.49 11.77 -12.08
CA SER A 244 17.61 10.62 -11.82
C SER A 244 16.99 10.69 -10.43
N ALA A 245 17.78 11.05 -9.41
CA ALA A 245 17.27 11.22 -8.05
C ALA A 245 16.24 12.37 -7.95
N ALA A 246 16.48 13.49 -8.65
CA ALA A 246 15.55 14.63 -8.69
C ALA A 246 14.24 14.28 -9.41
N VAL A 247 14.30 13.54 -10.53
CA VAL A 247 13.09 13.10 -11.24
C VAL A 247 12.32 12.06 -10.40
N LEU A 248 13.01 11.14 -9.71
CA LEU A 248 12.36 10.21 -8.77
C LEU A 248 11.66 10.96 -7.63
N LEU A 249 12.31 11.98 -7.07
CA LEU A 249 11.68 12.85 -6.07
C LEU A 249 10.47 13.59 -6.67
N LEU A 250 10.56 14.11 -7.90
CA LEU A 250 9.43 14.74 -8.58
C LEU A 250 8.25 13.76 -8.76
N LEU A 251 8.51 12.53 -9.21
CA LEU A 251 7.49 11.49 -9.37
C LEU A 251 6.78 11.17 -8.05
N SER A 252 7.48 11.30 -6.91
CA SER A 252 6.87 11.08 -5.59
C SER A 252 5.78 12.09 -5.23
N PHE A 253 5.74 13.26 -5.86
CA PHE A 253 4.64 14.22 -5.72
C PHE A 253 3.49 13.98 -6.71
N LEU A 254 3.76 13.31 -7.84
CA LEU A 254 2.86 13.26 -8.99
C LEU A 254 2.09 11.94 -9.09
N LEU A 255 2.74 10.82 -8.82
CA LEU A 255 2.12 9.51 -8.92
C LEU A 255 1.18 9.28 -7.74
N LYS A 256 -0.01 8.75 -8.01
CA LYS A 256 -0.97 8.34 -6.99
C LYS A 256 -1.28 6.86 -7.18
N PHE A 257 -1.49 6.13 -6.09
CA PHE A 257 -1.69 4.68 -6.14
C PHE A 257 -2.98 4.27 -6.84
N ASP A 258 -4.02 5.09 -6.77
CA ASP A 258 -5.33 4.88 -7.41
C ASP A 258 -5.36 5.35 -8.89
N ASN A 259 -4.24 5.83 -9.43
CA ASN A 259 -4.16 6.37 -10.77
C ASN A 259 -3.69 5.32 -11.79
N LEU A 260 -4.43 5.17 -12.88
CA LEU A 260 -4.09 4.26 -13.99
C LEU A 260 -2.68 4.47 -14.54
N TRP A 261 -2.23 5.72 -14.72
CA TRP A 261 -0.94 6.05 -15.31
C TRP A 261 0.25 5.57 -14.47
N THR A 262 0.06 5.42 -13.15
CA THR A 262 1.07 4.83 -12.26
C THR A 262 1.47 3.44 -12.72
N TYR A 263 0.50 2.61 -13.12
CA TYR A 263 0.71 1.23 -13.53
C TYR A 263 1.08 1.09 -15.01
N LEU A 264 0.58 1.97 -15.88
CA LEU A 264 0.91 1.92 -17.30
C LEU A 264 2.35 2.38 -17.59
N VAL A 265 2.82 3.43 -16.91
CA VAL A 265 4.12 4.05 -17.19
C VAL A 265 4.90 4.47 -15.94
N GLY A 266 4.24 4.81 -14.84
CA GLY A 266 4.88 5.33 -13.62
C GLY A 266 5.98 4.41 -13.07
N PHE A 267 5.63 3.14 -12.78
CA PHE A 267 6.60 2.15 -12.29
C PHE A 267 7.69 1.82 -13.31
N LEU A 268 7.39 1.88 -14.61
CA LEU A 268 8.41 1.68 -15.65
C LEU A 268 9.45 2.81 -15.64
N ILE A 269 8.99 4.06 -15.54
CA ILE A 269 9.87 5.23 -15.47
C ILE A 269 10.72 5.17 -14.19
N SER A 270 10.13 4.87 -13.03
CA SER A 270 10.88 4.76 -11.77
C SER A 270 11.96 3.67 -11.85
N THR A 271 11.64 2.52 -12.45
CA THR A 271 12.58 1.40 -12.70
C THR A 271 13.73 1.82 -13.63
N ILE A 272 13.46 2.56 -14.71
CA ILE A 272 14.49 3.07 -15.62
C ILE A 272 15.40 4.07 -14.90
N LEU A 273 14.84 4.98 -14.11
CA LEU A 273 15.61 5.95 -13.32
C LEU A 273 16.49 5.26 -12.27
N ALA A 274 15.99 4.20 -11.62
CA ALA A 274 16.78 3.35 -10.74
C ALA A 274 17.96 2.70 -11.49
N CYS A 275 17.72 2.17 -12.70
CA CYS A 275 18.79 1.63 -13.55
C CYS A 275 19.86 2.68 -13.88
N LEU A 276 19.46 3.91 -14.20
CA LEU A 276 20.37 5.02 -14.48
C LEU A 276 21.20 5.40 -13.24
N MET A 277 20.59 5.44 -12.06
CA MET A 277 21.31 5.67 -10.80
C MET A 277 22.33 4.57 -10.51
N ILE A 278 21.98 3.30 -10.73
CA ILE A 278 22.90 2.16 -10.54
C ILE A 278 24.08 2.26 -11.50
N LEU A 279 23.81 2.55 -12.77
CA LEU A 279 24.84 2.76 -13.80
C LEU A 279 25.77 3.90 -13.39
N ALA A 280 25.21 5.06 -13.02
CA ALA A 280 25.98 6.23 -12.62
C ALA A 280 26.85 5.93 -11.38
N ALA A 281 26.28 5.29 -10.36
CA ALA A 281 27.02 4.90 -9.17
C ALA A 281 28.17 3.92 -9.48
N ARG A 282 27.97 2.97 -10.40
CA ARG A 282 29.04 2.07 -10.84
C ARG A 282 30.16 2.84 -11.56
N MET A 283 29.83 3.82 -12.38
CA MET A 283 30.83 4.67 -13.08
C MET A 283 31.55 5.62 -12.10
N LEU A 284 30.85 6.15 -11.09
CA LEU A 284 31.47 6.97 -10.04
C LEU A 284 32.47 6.16 -9.21
N HIS A 285 32.24 4.87 -9.01
CA HIS A 285 33.20 4.01 -8.31
C HIS A 285 34.56 3.99 -9.01
N ASP A 286 34.57 3.88 -10.34
CA ASP A 286 35.79 3.80 -11.15
C ASP A 286 36.40 5.18 -11.40
N LYS A 287 35.58 6.22 -11.60
CA LYS A 287 36.05 7.61 -11.85
C LYS A 287 36.56 8.34 -10.61
N LEU A 288 36.17 7.90 -9.41
CA LEU A 288 36.57 8.51 -8.14
C LEU A 288 37.26 7.47 -7.24
N PRO A 289 38.39 6.86 -7.66
CA PRO A 289 39.01 5.75 -6.92
C PRO A 289 39.51 6.17 -5.53
N ASP A 290 39.98 7.41 -5.39
CA ASP A 290 40.57 7.92 -4.14
C ASP A 290 39.57 8.63 -3.22
N VAL A 291 38.36 8.92 -3.72
CA VAL A 291 37.32 9.57 -2.91
C VAL A 291 36.62 8.51 -2.06
N LYS A 292 36.64 8.70 -0.74
CA LYS A 292 35.90 7.87 0.21
C LYS A 292 34.46 8.40 0.33
N GLU A 293 33.51 7.48 0.44
CA GLU A 293 32.15 7.86 0.79
C GLU A 293 32.09 8.38 2.23
N PRO A 294 31.30 9.42 2.50
CA PRO A 294 31.06 9.90 3.85
C PRO A 294 30.58 8.77 4.79
N SER A 295 31.08 8.73 6.02
CA SER A 295 30.74 7.70 7.01
C SER A 295 29.24 7.68 7.33
N LEU A 296 28.60 8.84 7.39
CA LEU A 296 27.16 8.97 7.62
C LEU A 296 26.33 8.32 6.49
N ILE A 297 26.72 8.54 5.23
CA ILE A 297 26.06 7.93 4.07
C ILE A 297 26.18 6.41 4.12
N ASN A 298 27.37 5.90 4.45
CA ASN A 298 27.58 4.47 4.63
C ASN A 298 26.73 3.92 5.79
N PHE A 299 26.65 4.62 6.92
CA PHE A 299 25.85 4.19 8.08
C PHE A 299 24.36 4.06 7.73
N ILE A 300 23.78 5.06 7.07
CA ILE A 300 22.37 5.03 6.66
C ILE A 300 22.14 3.91 5.64
N ALA A 301 23.03 3.75 4.65
CA ALA A 301 22.89 2.72 3.63
C ALA A 301 23.15 1.29 4.14
N ASP A 302 23.95 1.12 5.18
CA ASP A 302 24.23 -0.16 5.81
C ASP A 302 23.03 -0.61 6.67
N THR A 303 22.39 0.34 7.36
CA THR A 303 21.19 0.12 8.19
C THR A 303 19.86 0.18 7.43
N SER A 304 19.85 0.59 6.16
CA SER A 304 18.63 0.89 5.40
C SER A 304 17.59 -0.23 5.38
N TYR A 305 18.04 -1.48 5.30
CA TYR A 305 17.16 -2.65 5.34
C TYR A 305 16.46 -2.80 6.69
N GLY A 306 17.21 -2.65 7.80
CA GLY A 306 16.62 -2.68 9.13
C GLY A 306 15.64 -1.52 9.33
N VAL A 307 16.00 -0.32 8.89
CA VAL A 307 15.09 0.84 8.98
C VAL A 307 13.80 0.58 8.21
N TYR A 308 13.89 -0.02 7.01
CA TYR A 308 12.72 -0.45 6.25
C TYR A 308 11.85 -1.48 6.98
N LEU A 309 12.42 -2.39 7.77
CA LEU A 309 11.59 -3.34 8.54
C LEU A 309 10.90 -2.68 9.74
N PHE A 310 11.57 -1.75 10.41
CA PHE A 310 11.07 -1.16 11.65
C PHE A 310 10.13 0.04 11.44
N HIS A 311 10.27 0.78 10.32
CA HIS A 311 9.56 2.05 10.16
C HIS A 311 8.04 1.87 10.19
N TRP A 312 7.51 0.90 9.45
CA TRP A 312 6.07 0.78 9.26
C TRP A 312 5.33 0.34 10.54
N PRO A 313 5.74 -0.75 11.23
CA PRO A 313 5.07 -1.14 12.47
C PRO A 313 5.13 -0.07 13.54
N PHE A 314 6.28 0.60 13.72
CA PHE A 314 6.39 1.69 14.69
C PHE A 314 5.57 2.91 14.28
N TYR A 315 5.50 3.22 12.99
CA TYR A 315 4.68 4.32 12.51
C TYR A 315 3.19 4.09 12.79
N ILE A 316 2.67 2.89 12.48
CA ILE A 316 1.29 2.51 12.85
C ILE A 316 1.09 2.67 14.36
N ILE A 317 1.99 2.11 15.18
CA ILE A 317 1.84 2.15 16.63
C ILE A 317 1.83 3.59 17.16
N PHE A 318 2.80 4.41 16.76
CA PHE A 318 2.94 5.75 17.31
C PHE A 318 1.88 6.73 16.81
N THR A 319 1.41 6.61 15.57
CA THR A 319 0.30 7.45 15.06
C THR A 319 -1.02 7.23 15.81
N GLN A 320 -1.20 6.07 16.45
CA GLN A 320 -2.34 5.84 17.35
C GLN A 320 -2.17 6.49 18.74
N LEU A 321 -0.96 6.91 19.10
CA LEU A 321 -0.61 7.39 20.45
C LEU A 321 -0.33 8.89 20.49
N MET A 322 0.05 9.49 19.36
CA MET A 322 0.48 10.88 19.29
C MET A 322 0.27 11.46 17.89
N ASN A 323 0.41 12.78 17.77
CA ASN A 323 0.36 13.46 16.48
C ASN A 323 1.48 12.98 15.53
N ASN A 324 1.26 13.17 14.22
CA ASN A 324 2.15 12.66 13.18
C ASN A 324 3.62 13.13 13.35
N GLY A 325 3.86 14.38 13.74
CA GLY A 325 5.23 14.89 13.89
C GLY A 325 6.05 14.14 14.93
N LEU A 326 5.47 13.91 16.12
CA LEU A 326 6.11 13.12 17.17
C LEU A 326 6.22 11.64 16.78
N ALA A 327 5.20 11.09 16.11
CA ALA A 327 5.21 9.71 15.64
C ALA A 327 6.35 9.46 14.65
N VAL A 328 6.56 10.36 13.68
CA VAL A 328 7.67 10.30 12.72
C VAL A 328 9.03 10.36 13.42
N LEU A 329 9.19 11.26 14.39
CA LEU A 329 10.44 11.42 15.13
C LEU A 329 10.81 10.14 15.89
N LEU A 330 9.88 9.60 16.69
CA LEU A 330 10.11 8.39 17.47
C LEU A 330 10.28 7.16 16.58
N THR A 331 9.47 7.03 15.53
CA THR A 331 9.59 5.96 14.53
C THR A 331 10.98 5.96 13.93
N THR A 332 11.47 7.11 13.47
CA THR A 332 12.78 7.23 12.83
C THR A 332 13.91 6.93 13.81
N LEU A 333 13.84 7.47 15.04
CA LEU A 333 14.85 7.24 16.07
C LEU A 333 14.94 5.77 16.46
N LEU A 334 13.82 5.12 16.74
CA LEU A 334 13.80 3.71 17.14
C LEU A 334 14.15 2.80 15.97
N SER A 335 13.65 3.08 14.76
CA SER A 335 13.98 2.29 13.57
C SER A 335 15.48 2.32 13.28
N ILE A 336 16.13 3.49 13.33
CA ILE A 336 17.60 3.59 13.16
C ILE A 336 18.33 2.85 14.28
N THR A 337 17.86 3.01 15.52
CA THR A 337 18.49 2.37 16.69
C THR A 337 18.45 0.86 16.59
N PHE A 338 17.27 0.27 16.41
CA PHE A 338 17.13 -1.19 16.30
C PHE A 338 17.72 -1.74 14.99
N ALA A 339 17.68 -1.00 13.89
CA ALA A 339 18.39 -1.36 12.67
C ALA A 339 19.90 -1.40 12.87
N ALA A 340 20.48 -0.43 13.60
CA ALA A 340 21.90 -0.42 13.92
C ALA A 340 22.28 -1.59 14.84
N LEU A 341 21.47 -1.88 15.87
CA LEU A 341 21.66 -3.06 16.72
C LEU A 341 21.62 -4.36 15.90
N SER A 342 20.66 -4.48 14.98
CA SER A 342 20.56 -5.63 14.10
C SER A 342 21.80 -5.76 13.21
N PHE A 343 22.14 -4.71 12.46
CA PHE A 343 23.18 -4.74 11.43
C PHE A 343 24.59 -4.90 12.00
N TYR A 344 24.92 -4.14 13.05
CA TYR A 344 26.28 -4.10 13.58
C TYR A 344 26.56 -5.20 14.62
N ILE A 345 25.53 -5.72 15.30
CA ILE A 345 25.70 -6.67 16.39
C ILE A 345 25.08 -8.03 16.06
N LEU A 346 23.78 -8.08 15.76
CA LEU A 346 23.05 -9.34 15.62
C LEU A 346 23.47 -10.12 14.37
N GLU A 347 23.49 -9.47 13.21
CA GLU A 347 23.85 -10.12 11.93
C GLU A 347 25.28 -10.69 11.92
N PRO A 348 26.34 -9.95 12.32
CA PRO A 348 27.70 -10.48 12.32
C PRO A 348 27.86 -11.62 13.32
N THR A 349 27.29 -11.49 14.52
CA THR A 349 27.41 -12.50 15.58
C THR A 349 26.77 -13.82 15.17
N LEU A 350 25.56 -13.79 14.59
CA LEU A 350 24.90 -14.99 14.05
C LEU A 350 25.66 -15.63 12.88
N ALA A 351 26.38 -14.81 12.11
CA ALA A 351 27.23 -15.28 11.03
C ALA A 351 28.62 -15.77 11.50
N GLY A 352 28.89 -15.78 12.82
CA GLY A 352 30.19 -16.15 13.39
C GLY A 352 31.32 -15.15 13.08
N ARG A 353 30.97 -13.89 12.81
CA ARG A 353 31.90 -12.80 12.48
C ARG A 353 31.94 -11.79 13.61
N GLN A 354 33.09 -11.12 13.78
CA GLN A 354 33.17 -10.04 14.76
C GLN A 354 32.45 -8.77 14.26
N PRO A 355 31.72 -8.07 15.13
CA PRO A 355 31.17 -6.74 14.88
C PRO A 355 32.22 -5.74 14.40
N VAL A 356 31.89 -4.99 13.35
CA VAL A 356 32.71 -3.90 12.82
C VAL A 356 31.85 -2.65 12.71
N ILE A 357 32.11 -1.65 13.56
CA ILE A 357 31.40 -0.38 13.56
C ILE A 357 32.30 0.67 12.92
N MET A 358 31.83 1.30 11.85
CA MET A 358 32.56 2.36 11.12
C MET A 358 34.01 1.98 10.73
N GLY A 359 34.25 0.70 10.45
CA GLY A 359 35.57 0.19 10.04
C GLY A 359 36.48 -0.27 11.18
N THR A 360 36.07 -0.08 12.44
CA THR A 360 36.82 -0.52 13.63
C THR A 360 36.20 -1.80 14.19
N LYS A 361 37.02 -2.83 14.42
CA LYS A 361 36.59 -4.04 15.14
C LYS A 361 36.35 -3.68 16.59
N MET A 362 35.18 -4.00 17.12
CA MET A 362 34.85 -3.78 18.53
C MET A 362 34.46 -5.12 19.15
N ASP A 363 35.01 -5.41 20.33
CA ASP A 363 34.53 -6.53 21.14
C ASP A 363 33.23 -6.12 21.84
N LEU A 364 32.11 -6.48 21.22
CA LEU A 364 30.76 -6.24 21.75
C LEU A 364 30.20 -7.48 22.46
N SER A 365 31.06 -8.42 22.88
CA SER A 365 30.63 -9.65 23.55
C SER A 365 29.77 -9.39 24.81
N SER A 366 30.06 -8.30 25.54
CA SER A 366 29.28 -7.83 26.69
C SER A 366 27.86 -7.39 26.34
N LEU A 367 27.63 -6.86 25.14
CA LEU A 367 26.33 -6.38 24.65
C LEU A 367 25.55 -7.49 23.90
N THR A 368 26.26 -8.40 23.23
CA THR A 368 25.63 -9.51 22.48
C THR A 368 24.85 -10.46 23.39
N ARG A 369 25.43 -10.90 24.52
CA ARG A 369 24.76 -11.86 25.43
C ARG A 369 23.40 -11.35 25.93
N PRO A 370 23.27 -10.13 26.49
CA PRO A 370 21.98 -9.57 26.89
C PRO A 370 20.96 -9.51 25.74
N ILE A 371 21.38 -9.12 24.53
CA ILE A 371 20.49 -9.04 23.36
C ILE A 371 19.96 -10.44 23.00
N PHE A 372 20.80 -11.47 22.99
CA PHE A 372 20.33 -12.83 22.73
C PHE A 372 19.42 -13.37 23.84
N TYR A 373 19.75 -13.10 25.11
CA TYR A 373 18.90 -13.52 26.22
C TYR A 373 17.55 -12.81 26.22
N SER A 374 17.47 -11.54 25.79
CA SER A 374 16.19 -10.82 25.69
C SER A 374 15.28 -11.38 24.60
N MET A 375 15.81 -12.07 23.57
CA MET A 375 14.97 -12.71 22.56
C MET A 375 14.08 -13.82 23.14
N ILE A 376 14.47 -14.46 24.24
CA ILE A 376 13.66 -15.52 24.90
C ILE A 376 12.34 -14.97 25.45
N PRO A 377 12.33 -13.99 26.38
CA PRO A 377 11.08 -13.41 26.86
C PRO A 377 10.29 -12.70 25.74
N LEU A 378 10.96 -12.06 24.78
CA LEU A 378 10.27 -11.46 23.63
C LEU A 378 9.54 -12.51 22.77
N THR A 379 10.13 -13.69 22.60
CA THR A 379 9.49 -14.80 21.90
C THR A 379 8.26 -15.28 22.65
N LEU A 380 8.33 -15.42 23.97
CA LEU A 380 7.19 -15.79 24.81
C LEU A 380 6.07 -14.74 24.73
N ILE A 381 6.41 -13.46 24.76
CA ILE A 381 5.45 -12.34 24.58
C ILE A 381 4.81 -12.41 23.20
N MET A 382 5.59 -12.62 22.14
CA MET A 382 5.06 -12.76 20.79
C MET A 382 4.07 -13.93 20.68
N PHE A 383 4.38 -15.09 21.26
CA PHE A 383 3.45 -16.23 21.30
C PHE A 383 2.18 -15.92 22.09
N PHE A 384 2.32 -15.27 23.25
CA PHE A 384 1.18 -14.85 24.07
C PHE A 384 0.25 -13.91 23.29
N ILE A 385 0.80 -12.88 22.63
CA ILE A 385 0.03 -11.94 21.80
C ILE A 385 -0.63 -12.69 20.64
N SER A 386 0.10 -13.58 19.96
CA SER A 386 -0.43 -14.35 18.82
C SER A 386 -1.61 -15.26 19.19
N VAL A 387 -1.62 -15.82 20.41
CA VAL A 387 -2.69 -16.70 20.90
C VAL A 387 -3.87 -15.92 21.47
N THR A 388 -3.62 -14.76 22.09
CA THR A 388 -4.65 -13.95 22.77
C THR A 388 -5.29 -12.88 21.89
N ALA A 389 -4.65 -12.55 20.76
CA ALA A 389 -5.19 -11.60 19.80
C ALA A 389 -6.49 -12.11 19.18
N PRO A 390 -7.46 -11.21 18.93
CA PRO A 390 -8.69 -11.60 18.24
C PRO A 390 -8.37 -12.04 16.80
N LYS A 391 -9.19 -12.94 16.24
CA LYS A 391 -9.01 -13.38 14.84
C LYS A 391 -9.46 -12.31 13.85
N VAL A 392 -10.52 -11.58 14.20
CA VAL A 392 -11.14 -10.49 13.44
C VAL A 392 -11.24 -9.31 14.40
N GLY A 393 -10.93 -8.10 13.94
CA GLY A 393 -11.07 -6.89 14.77
C GLY A 393 -12.54 -6.66 15.11
N ALA A 394 -12.83 -6.00 16.24
CA ALA A 394 -14.20 -5.67 16.62
C ALA A 394 -14.88 -4.77 15.57
N PHE A 395 -14.10 -3.89 14.93
CA PHE A 395 -14.57 -3.08 13.80
C PHE A 395 -14.93 -3.94 12.59
N GLU A 396 -14.07 -4.87 12.19
CA GLU A 396 -14.34 -5.73 11.03
C GLU A 396 -15.49 -6.73 11.32
N GLU A 397 -15.60 -7.21 12.55
CA GLU A 397 -16.72 -8.03 13.00
C GLU A 397 -18.04 -7.27 12.88
N SER A 398 -18.09 -6.00 13.31
CA SER A 398 -19.31 -5.19 13.17
C SER A 398 -19.65 -4.92 11.71
N LEU A 399 -18.66 -4.74 10.84
CA LEU A 399 -18.87 -4.62 9.39
C LEU A 399 -19.50 -5.88 8.80
N ILE A 400 -18.98 -7.07 9.15
CA ILE A 400 -19.50 -8.35 8.66
C ILE A 400 -20.92 -8.59 9.17
N VAL A 401 -21.17 -8.36 10.46
CA VAL A 401 -22.49 -8.50 11.07
C VAL A 401 -23.48 -7.55 10.42
N ASN A 402 -23.09 -6.30 10.19
CA ASN A 402 -23.93 -5.32 9.48
C ASN A 402 -24.24 -5.80 8.06
N ALA A 403 -23.24 -6.22 7.28
CA ALA A 403 -23.46 -6.71 5.92
C ALA A 403 -24.41 -7.93 5.87
N LEU A 404 -24.30 -8.85 6.84
CA LEU A 404 -25.22 -9.99 6.96
C LEU A 404 -26.65 -9.55 7.30
N ASN A 405 -26.81 -8.61 8.24
CA ASN A 405 -28.11 -8.05 8.59
C ASN A 405 -28.75 -7.29 7.40
N GLN A 406 -27.93 -6.58 6.61
CA GLN A 406 -28.37 -5.90 5.38
C GLN A 406 -28.89 -6.92 4.34
N ALA A 407 -28.14 -8.00 4.13
CA ALA A 407 -28.54 -9.08 3.22
C ALA A 407 -29.84 -9.76 3.66
N ASP A 408 -29.99 -10.04 4.97
CA ASP A 408 -31.23 -10.62 5.51
C ASP A 408 -32.42 -9.66 5.35
N THR A 409 -32.22 -8.37 5.64
CA THR A 409 -33.26 -7.33 5.46
C THR A 409 -33.71 -7.25 4.00
N LYS A 410 -32.77 -7.27 3.04
CA LYS A 410 -33.10 -7.29 1.59
C LYS A 410 -33.93 -8.51 1.21
N ILE A 411 -33.59 -9.70 1.73
CA ILE A 411 -34.36 -10.93 1.49
C ILE A 411 -35.77 -10.80 2.07
N GLN A 412 -35.90 -10.29 3.30
CA GLN A 412 -37.19 -10.09 3.95
C GLN A 412 -38.06 -9.06 3.21
N THR A 413 -37.47 -7.97 2.72
CA THR A 413 -38.18 -6.95 1.93
C THR A 413 -38.62 -7.48 0.57
N THR A 414 -37.74 -8.22 -0.13
CA THR A 414 -38.09 -8.90 -1.38
C THR A 414 -39.30 -9.80 -1.17
N ARG A 415 -39.28 -10.62 -0.11
CA ARG A 415 -40.39 -11.51 0.25
C ARG A 415 -41.66 -10.72 0.58
N SER A 416 -41.54 -9.68 1.40
CA SER A 416 -42.67 -8.86 1.82
C SER A 416 -43.32 -8.11 0.66
N GLN A 417 -42.55 -7.64 -0.33
CA GLN A 417 -43.09 -6.97 -1.52
C GLN A 417 -43.75 -7.94 -2.49
N VAL A 418 -43.25 -9.18 -2.59
CA VAL A 418 -43.95 -10.26 -3.31
C VAL A 418 -45.27 -10.60 -2.63
N ASP A 419 -45.28 -10.65 -1.30
CA ASP A 419 -46.46 -10.99 -0.50
C ASP A 419 -47.49 -9.83 -0.39
N GLN A 420 -47.03 -8.57 -0.40
CA GLN A 420 -47.84 -7.34 -0.27
C GLN A 420 -48.08 -6.68 -1.62
N SER A 421 -48.84 -7.33 -2.49
CA SER A 421 -49.38 -6.71 -3.72
C SER A 421 -50.53 -5.74 -3.41
N LYS A 422 -50.30 -4.66 -2.64
CA LYS A 422 -51.32 -3.61 -2.39
C LYS A 422 -50.86 -2.20 -2.79
N ALA A 423 -51.45 -1.77 -3.90
CA ALA A 423 -51.67 -0.45 -4.50
C ALA A 423 -51.31 0.82 -3.69
N THR A 424 -50.12 1.36 -3.95
CA THR A 424 -49.95 2.81 -4.20
C THR A 424 -50.11 3.07 -5.72
N GLU A 425 -50.28 4.31 -6.18
CA GLU A 425 -50.48 4.62 -7.62
C GLU A 425 -49.36 4.05 -8.52
N TYR A 426 -48.16 3.84 -7.95
CA TYR A 426 -47.00 3.23 -8.61
C TYR A 426 -46.56 1.86 -8.02
N ASN A 427 -47.29 1.27 -7.07
CA ASN A 427 -46.90 0.04 -6.34
C ASN A 427 -45.51 0.11 -5.66
N VAL A 428 -45.14 1.27 -5.12
CA VAL A 428 -43.89 1.47 -4.37
C VAL A 428 -44.18 1.39 -2.86
N ALA A 429 -43.31 0.67 -2.12
CA ALA A 429 -43.40 0.56 -0.66
C ALA A 429 -42.82 1.79 0.04
N ASP A 430 -43.51 2.30 1.07
CA ASP A 430 -42.98 3.37 1.92
C ASP A 430 -41.74 2.92 2.69
N GLY A 431 -40.85 3.88 2.98
CA GLY A 431 -39.60 3.65 3.68
C GLY A 431 -38.41 4.26 2.96
N ILE A 432 -37.23 4.01 3.52
CA ILE A 432 -35.96 4.57 3.06
C ILE A 432 -35.02 3.42 2.71
N THR A 433 -34.54 3.39 1.47
CA THR A 433 -33.39 2.56 1.06
C THR A 433 -32.18 3.46 0.91
N MET A 434 -31.06 3.12 1.53
CA MET A 434 -29.80 3.83 1.37
C MET A 434 -28.78 2.93 0.68
N ILE A 435 -28.16 3.44 -0.38
CA ILE A 435 -26.97 2.85 -1.01
C ILE A 435 -25.81 3.78 -0.71
N GLY A 436 -24.84 3.31 0.09
CA GLY A 436 -23.74 4.15 0.54
C GLY A 436 -22.36 3.51 0.52
N ASP A 437 -21.35 4.35 0.72
CA ASP A 437 -19.94 3.99 0.78
C ASP A 437 -19.43 3.83 2.22
N SER A 438 -18.11 3.88 2.42
CA SER A 438 -17.46 3.76 3.72
C SER A 438 -17.91 4.81 4.74
N VAL A 439 -18.28 6.02 4.31
CA VAL A 439 -18.69 7.10 5.23
C VAL A 439 -20.07 6.79 5.79
N ALA A 440 -21.02 6.41 4.93
CA ALA A 440 -22.34 5.97 5.38
C ALA A 440 -22.25 4.71 6.25
N LEU A 441 -21.37 3.77 5.90
CA LEU A 441 -21.12 2.57 6.70
C LEU A 441 -20.63 2.89 8.11
N ARG A 442 -19.73 3.87 8.25
CA ARG A 442 -19.24 4.34 9.54
C ARG A 442 -20.35 4.93 10.42
N SER A 443 -21.38 5.53 9.82
CA SER A 443 -22.54 6.12 10.50
C SER A 443 -23.70 5.15 10.72
N SER A 444 -23.55 3.85 10.44
CA SER A 444 -24.68 2.90 10.39
C SER A 444 -25.50 2.86 11.69
N GLU A 445 -24.84 2.88 12.85
CA GLU A 445 -25.53 2.86 14.15
C GLU A 445 -26.38 4.12 14.36
N GLN A 446 -25.80 5.30 14.13
CA GLN A 446 -26.51 6.57 14.29
C GLN A 446 -27.63 6.72 13.26
N LEU A 447 -27.41 6.25 12.03
CA LEU A 447 -28.46 6.21 10.99
C LEU A 447 -29.65 5.36 11.43
N GLN A 448 -29.43 4.17 11.98
CA GLN A 448 -30.50 3.31 12.48
C GLN A 448 -31.23 3.89 13.71
N GLN A 449 -30.51 4.60 14.58
CA GLN A 449 -31.10 5.25 15.75
C GLN A 449 -31.96 6.47 15.37
N ILE A 450 -31.48 7.29 14.42
CA ILE A 450 -32.12 8.56 14.04
C ILE A 450 -33.19 8.37 12.96
N LEU A 451 -33.02 7.38 12.08
CA LEU A 451 -33.98 7.00 11.03
C LEU A 451 -34.41 5.53 11.22
N PRO A 452 -35.28 5.22 12.20
CA PRO A 452 -35.71 3.86 12.45
C PRO A 452 -36.35 3.22 11.22
N GLY A 453 -35.88 2.02 10.85
CA GLY A 453 -36.39 1.28 9.69
C GLY A 453 -35.74 1.64 8.35
N ILE A 454 -34.68 2.47 8.35
CA ILE A 454 -33.85 2.65 7.16
C ILE A 454 -33.18 1.34 6.74
N GLU A 455 -33.31 0.98 5.45
CA GLU A 455 -32.62 -0.16 4.87
C GLU A 455 -31.27 0.29 4.33
N LEU A 456 -30.20 -0.02 5.06
CA LEU A 456 -28.85 0.31 4.67
C LEU A 456 -28.29 -0.77 3.73
N ASP A 457 -27.68 -0.35 2.63
CA ASP A 457 -26.72 -1.12 1.86
C ASP A 457 -25.46 -0.26 1.77
N THR A 458 -24.50 -0.49 2.66
CA THR A 458 -23.31 0.36 2.81
C THR A 458 -22.04 -0.50 2.86
N VAL A 459 -21.02 -0.18 2.05
CA VAL A 459 -19.78 -0.98 1.99
C VAL A 459 -18.53 -0.09 1.84
N VAL A 460 -17.40 -0.56 2.40
CA VAL A 460 -16.15 0.21 2.55
C VAL A 460 -15.64 0.82 1.25
N SER A 461 -15.67 0.08 0.14
CA SER A 461 -15.02 0.52 -1.11
C SER A 461 -16.03 0.80 -2.24
N ARG A 462 -17.26 1.20 -1.90
CA ARG A 462 -18.26 1.53 -2.92
C ARG A 462 -17.94 2.85 -3.60
N SER A 463 -17.69 2.79 -4.90
CA SER A 463 -17.62 3.94 -5.80
C SER A 463 -19.00 4.30 -6.36
N LEU A 464 -19.11 5.47 -7.01
CA LEU A 464 -20.30 5.84 -7.81
C LEU A 464 -20.66 4.77 -8.86
N SER A 465 -19.66 4.19 -9.54
CA SER A 465 -19.88 3.18 -10.58
C SER A 465 -20.38 1.84 -10.03
N THR A 466 -19.75 1.34 -8.96
CA THR A 466 -20.17 0.08 -8.32
C THR A 466 -21.49 0.22 -7.58
N GLY A 467 -21.78 1.40 -7.02
CA GLY A 467 -23.11 1.71 -6.48
C GLY A 467 -24.20 1.67 -7.55
N LEU A 468 -23.89 2.02 -8.80
CA LEU A 468 -24.87 2.06 -9.88
C LEU A 468 -25.27 0.65 -10.31
N GLU A 469 -24.32 -0.29 -10.26
CA GLU A 469 -24.60 -1.73 -10.44
C GLU A 469 -25.55 -2.25 -9.36
N VAL A 470 -25.33 -1.88 -8.09
CA VAL A 470 -26.22 -2.24 -6.96
C VAL A 470 -27.59 -1.61 -7.15
N TYR A 471 -27.64 -0.32 -7.46
CA TYR A 471 -28.89 0.42 -7.66
C TYR A 471 -29.74 -0.17 -8.79
N LYS A 472 -29.13 -0.50 -9.94
CA LYS A 472 -29.82 -1.18 -11.04
C LYS A 472 -30.31 -2.58 -10.66
N THR A 473 -29.53 -3.30 -9.84
CA THR A 473 -29.94 -4.60 -9.32
C THR A 473 -31.15 -4.47 -8.39
N ASP A 474 -31.15 -3.46 -7.51
CA ASP A 474 -32.25 -3.20 -6.59
C ASP A 474 -33.53 -2.74 -7.32
N ILE A 475 -33.38 -1.94 -8.40
CA ILE A 475 -34.48 -1.61 -9.33
C ILE A 475 -35.03 -2.88 -9.97
N ALA A 476 -34.17 -3.74 -10.52
CA ALA A 476 -34.59 -4.97 -11.21
C ALA A 476 -35.32 -5.94 -10.26
N ASN A 477 -34.89 -6.01 -9.00
CA ASN A 477 -35.51 -6.81 -7.94
C ASN A 477 -36.72 -6.14 -7.30
N ARG A 478 -37.02 -4.88 -7.64
CA ARG A 478 -38.11 -4.07 -7.08
C ARG A 478 -38.03 -3.85 -5.57
N VAL A 479 -36.81 -3.83 -5.02
CA VAL A 479 -36.58 -3.72 -3.57
C VAL A 479 -36.41 -2.29 -3.07
N LEU A 480 -36.28 -1.31 -3.96
CA LEU A 480 -36.20 0.09 -3.58
C LEU A 480 -37.50 0.54 -2.87
N LYS A 481 -37.33 1.26 -1.75
CA LYS A 481 -38.44 1.98 -1.10
C LYS A 481 -38.69 3.33 -1.75
N LYS A 482 -39.77 4.00 -1.35
CA LYS A 482 -40.18 5.31 -1.84
C LYS A 482 -39.04 6.33 -1.80
N GLN A 483 -38.26 6.38 -0.73
CA GLN A 483 -37.11 7.29 -0.61
C GLN A 483 -35.82 6.52 -0.83
N VAL A 484 -35.05 6.92 -1.84
CA VAL A 484 -33.76 6.33 -2.18
C VAL A 484 -32.67 7.33 -1.84
N VAL A 485 -31.80 6.98 -0.89
CA VAL A 485 -30.65 7.79 -0.49
C VAL A 485 -29.39 7.24 -1.14
N LEU A 486 -28.68 8.07 -1.90
CA LEU A 486 -27.37 7.75 -2.48
C LEU A 486 -26.28 8.49 -1.71
N ALA A 487 -25.52 7.74 -0.91
CA ALA A 487 -24.41 8.25 -0.11
C ALA A 487 -23.07 7.79 -0.68
N LEU A 488 -22.74 8.28 -1.88
CA LEU A 488 -21.64 7.79 -2.70
C LEU A 488 -20.79 8.94 -3.21
N GLY A 489 -19.47 8.75 -3.25
CA GLY A 489 -18.57 9.64 -3.98
C GLY A 489 -17.13 9.54 -3.51
N THR A 490 -16.93 9.25 -2.22
CA THR A 490 -15.61 9.32 -1.57
C THR A 490 -14.58 8.32 -2.11
N ASN A 491 -15.03 7.21 -2.72
CA ASN A 491 -14.17 6.15 -3.25
C ASN A 491 -14.10 6.10 -4.80
N SER A 492 -14.37 7.22 -5.48
CA SER A 492 -14.44 7.24 -6.95
C SER A 492 -13.08 7.63 -7.57
N SER A 493 -12.48 6.75 -8.38
CA SER A 493 -11.22 7.00 -9.11
C SER A 493 -11.39 7.91 -10.35
N GLY A 494 -12.46 8.69 -10.37
CA GLY A 494 -12.89 9.54 -11.48
C GLY A 494 -14.37 9.91 -11.32
N TYR A 495 -14.68 11.21 -11.38
CA TYR A 495 -16.04 11.74 -11.37
C TYR A 495 -16.51 11.99 -12.80
N SER A 496 -17.78 11.68 -13.05
CA SER A 496 -18.43 11.82 -14.34
C SER A 496 -19.86 12.23 -14.07
N ASN A 497 -20.25 13.41 -14.56
CA ASN A 497 -21.63 13.90 -14.50
C ASN A 497 -22.60 12.86 -15.08
N GLU A 498 -22.14 12.12 -16.10
CA GLU A 498 -22.90 11.08 -16.78
C GLU A 498 -23.35 9.96 -15.83
N LEU A 499 -22.55 9.61 -14.81
CA LEU A 499 -22.97 8.61 -13.82
C LEU A 499 -24.12 9.11 -12.94
N LEU A 500 -24.07 10.36 -12.47
CA LEU A 500 -25.15 10.94 -11.68
C LEU A 500 -26.42 11.14 -12.51
N ASP A 501 -26.27 11.57 -13.77
CA ASP A 501 -27.38 11.60 -14.74
C ASP A 501 -28.02 10.22 -14.92
N GLU A 502 -27.21 9.14 -14.91
CA GLU A 502 -27.71 7.77 -15.01
C GLU A 502 -28.52 7.35 -13.77
N TYR A 503 -28.12 7.74 -12.55
CA TYR A 503 -28.93 7.51 -11.34
C TYR A 503 -30.30 8.21 -11.41
N VAL A 504 -30.30 9.49 -11.78
CA VAL A 504 -31.54 10.28 -11.88
C VAL A 504 -32.46 9.73 -12.96
N SER A 505 -31.91 9.43 -14.15
CA SER A 505 -32.70 8.92 -15.27
C SER A 505 -33.25 7.52 -15.03
N SER A 506 -32.48 6.63 -14.38
CA SER A 506 -32.89 5.24 -14.10
C SER A 506 -33.83 5.07 -12.89
N LEU A 507 -33.97 6.10 -12.03
CA LEU A 507 -34.93 6.07 -10.91
C LEU A 507 -36.33 5.68 -11.41
N PRO A 508 -37.00 4.66 -10.84
CA PRO A 508 -38.35 4.31 -11.25
C PRO A 508 -39.37 5.38 -10.82
N LYS A 509 -40.54 5.36 -11.43
CA LYS A 509 -41.65 6.24 -11.05
C LYS A 509 -42.12 5.94 -9.63
N GLY A 510 -42.60 6.97 -8.92
CA GLY A 510 -43.09 6.84 -7.54
C GLY A 510 -42.00 6.89 -6.47
N HIS A 511 -40.73 7.06 -6.84
CA HIS A 511 -39.61 7.22 -5.91
C HIS A 511 -39.13 8.67 -5.81
N GLN A 512 -38.43 8.99 -4.73
CA GLN A 512 -37.67 10.21 -4.49
C GLN A 512 -36.19 9.85 -4.40
N LEU A 513 -35.34 10.76 -4.85
CA LEU A 513 -33.90 10.58 -4.78
C LEU A 513 -33.28 11.61 -3.84
N ILE A 514 -32.50 11.15 -2.88
CA ILE A 514 -31.76 12.00 -1.95
C ILE A 514 -30.28 11.76 -2.21
N LEU A 515 -29.56 12.80 -2.64
CA LEU A 515 -28.13 12.75 -2.91
C LEU A 515 -27.38 13.27 -1.69
N VAL A 516 -26.46 12.48 -1.13
CA VAL A 516 -25.63 12.91 0.00
C VAL A 516 -24.27 13.38 -0.53
N THR A 517 -23.95 14.66 -0.33
CA THR A 517 -22.76 15.24 -0.96
C THR A 517 -21.47 14.71 -0.35
N PRO A 518 -20.47 14.30 -1.17
CA PRO A 518 -19.25 13.72 -0.65
C PRO A 518 -18.28 14.78 -0.14
N TYR A 519 -17.45 14.42 0.85
CA TYR A 519 -16.44 15.29 1.44
C TYR A 519 -15.07 14.60 1.53
N ASP A 520 -14.02 15.34 1.21
CA ASP A 520 -12.63 14.97 1.47
C ASP A 520 -11.85 16.23 1.86
N GLY A 521 -11.54 16.36 3.16
CA GLY A 521 -10.85 17.52 3.71
C GLY A 521 -9.38 17.65 3.28
N ARG A 522 -8.84 16.68 2.52
CA ARG A 522 -7.48 16.75 1.97
C ARG A 522 -7.39 17.60 0.70
N SER A 523 -8.52 17.81 0.01
CA SER A 523 -8.57 18.42 -1.31
C SER A 523 -9.68 19.46 -1.45
N GLU A 524 -9.45 20.66 -0.89
CA GLU A 524 -10.34 21.80 -1.10
C GLU A 524 -10.51 22.12 -2.60
N GLY A 525 -11.77 22.19 -3.07
CA GLY A 525 -12.09 22.45 -4.48
C GLY A 525 -11.74 21.31 -5.46
N GLY A 526 -11.51 20.09 -4.93
CA GLY A 526 -11.23 18.91 -5.73
C GLY A 526 -12.44 18.34 -6.47
N VAL A 527 -12.25 17.14 -7.02
CA VAL A 527 -13.28 16.42 -7.79
C VAL A 527 -14.59 16.22 -7.00
N LEU A 528 -14.52 15.98 -5.68
CA LEU A 528 -15.71 15.81 -4.84
C LEU A 528 -16.47 17.13 -4.60
N ALA A 529 -15.78 18.26 -4.61
CA ALA A 529 -16.45 19.57 -4.57
C ALA A 529 -17.21 19.81 -5.89
N GLN A 530 -16.65 19.40 -7.03
CA GLN A 530 -17.36 19.45 -8.32
C GLN A 530 -18.59 18.54 -8.34
N GLN A 531 -18.48 17.34 -7.75
CA GLN A 531 -19.62 16.45 -7.57
C GLN A 531 -20.73 17.10 -6.74
N ARG A 532 -20.38 17.68 -5.58
CA ARG A 532 -21.34 18.41 -4.73
C ARG A 532 -22.10 19.48 -5.51
N GLU A 533 -21.39 20.34 -6.24
CA GLU A 533 -22.04 21.41 -7.00
C GLU A 533 -23.04 20.86 -8.02
N TYR A 534 -22.71 19.76 -8.69
CA TYR A 534 -23.60 19.13 -9.65
C TYR A 534 -24.81 18.44 -8.99
N GLU A 535 -24.64 17.81 -7.83
CA GLU A 535 -25.75 17.26 -7.05
C GLU A 535 -26.74 18.36 -6.63
N LEU A 536 -26.24 19.54 -6.25
CA LEU A 536 -27.05 20.72 -5.97
C LEU A 536 -27.77 21.25 -7.23
N GLU A 537 -27.14 21.18 -8.41
CA GLU A 537 -27.79 21.52 -9.68
C GLU A 537 -28.91 20.55 -10.04
N LEU A 538 -28.71 19.24 -9.82
CA LEU A 538 -29.72 18.21 -10.10
C LEU A 538 -30.98 18.41 -9.25
N ALA A 539 -30.83 18.74 -7.96
CA ALA A 539 -31.98 19.03 -7.09
C ALA A 539 -32.74 20.31 -7.46
N LYS A 540 -32.08 21.30 -8.08
CA LYS A 540 -32.77 22.47 -8.66
C LYS A 540 -33.52 22.11 -9.95
N LYS A 541 -33.03 21.12 -10.69
CA LYS A 541 -33.57 20.70 -12.00
C LYS A 541 -34.75 19.74 -11.87
N TYR A 542 -34.77 18.89 -10.85
CA TYR A 542 -35.78 17.86 -10.64
C TYR A 542 -36.42 17.99 -9.26
N ASP A 543 -37.74 18.17 -9.22
CA ASP A 543 -38.54 18.38 -8.01
C ASP A 543 -38.75 17.12 -7.13
N TYR A 544 -38.25 15.99 -7.59
CA TYR A 544 -38.18 14.71 -6.86
C TYR A 544 -36.75 14.34 -6.43
N VAL A 545 -35.79 15.25 -6.61
CA VAL A 545 -34.39 15.10 -6.19
C VAL A 545 -34.09 16.10 -5.07
N PHE A 546 -33.55 15.61 -3.96
CA PHE A 546 -33.20 16.37 -2.77
C PHE A 546 -31.72 16.17 -2.42
N VAL A 547 -31.14 17.07 -1.63
CA VAL A 547 -29.73 16.99 -1.24
C VAL A 547 -29.59 17.00 0.27
N ALA A 548 -28.85 16.02 0.79
CA ALA A 548 -28.29 16.04 2.12
C ALA A 548 -26.85 16.58 2.01
N ASP A 549 -26.64 17.87 2.27
CA ASP A 549 -25.35 18.53 2.01
C ASP A 549 -24.30 18.24 3.10
N TRP A 550 -23.88 16.97 3.20
CA TRP A 550 -22.87 16.52 4.14
C TRP A 550 -21.54 17.26 3.95
N HIS A 551 -21.18 17.60 2.72
CA HIS A 551 -19.99 18.40 2.44
C HIS A 551 -20.00 19.73 3.20
N GLN A 552 -21.13 20.43 3.25
CA GLN A 552 -21.26 21.66 4.02
C GLN A 552 -21.17 21.38 5.53
N THR A 553 -21.93 20.40 6.02
CA THR A 553 -21.92 20.03 7.44
C THR A 553 -20.51 19.65 7.92
N ALA A 554 -19.76 18.93 7.09
CA ALA A 554 -18.39 18.52 7.35
C ALA A 554 -17.44 19.71 7.52
N ILE A 555 -17.56 20.74 6.67
CA ILE A 555 -16.76 21.97 6.75
C ILE A 555 -17.09 22.75 8.03
N GLU A 556 -18.37 22.82 8.39
CA GLU A 556 -18.85 23.59 9.54
C GLU A 556 -18.46 22.96 10.88
N ASN A 557 -18.01 21.70 10.88
CA ASN A 557 -17.66 20.94 12.07
C ASN A 557 -16.21 20.44 12.03
N PRO A 558 -15.20 21.34 12.05
CA PRO A 558 -13.78 20.96 11.92
C PRO A 558 -13.29 20.01 13.03
N GLN A 559 -13.94 20.03 14.21
CA GLN A 559 -13.56 19.22 15.36
C GLN A 559 -13.64 17.71 15.12
N ILE A 560 -14.54 17.25 14.25
CA ILE A 560 -14.71 15.82 13.97
C ILE A 560 -13.58 15.24 13.11
N TRP A 561 -12.71 16.09 12.55
CA TRP A 561 -11.62 15.68 11.67
C TRP A 561 -10.26 15.59 12.35
N GLU A 562 -10.15 16.03 13.61
CA GLU A 562 -8.89 16.00 14.34
C GLU A 562 -8.36 14.57 14.51
N GLY A 563 -7.17 14.32 13.95
CA GLY A 563 -6.50 13.01 14.00
C GLY A 563 -7.12 11.95 13.08
N THR A 564 -7.90 12.35 12.09
CA THR A 564 -8.53 11.46 11.09
C THR A 564 -7.77 11.47 9.76
N ASP A 565 -8.26 10.70 8.78
CA ASP A 565 -7.82 10.74 7.39
C ASP A 565 -8.55 11.82 6.55
N TYR A 566 -9.34 12.68 7.20
CA TYR A 566 -10.16 13.75 6.61
C TYR A 566 -11.28 13.29 5.65
N VAL A 567 -11.60 11.99 5.65
CA VAL A 567 -12.76 11.40 4.97
C VAL A 567 -13.66 10.68 5.98
N HIS A 568 -13.05 9.95 6.90
CA HIS A 568 -13.71 9.22 7.96
C HIS A 568 -13.60 9.98 9.28
N PHE A 569 -14.71 10.60 9.68
CA PHE A 569 -14.80 11.42 10.90
C PHE A 569 -14.51 10.61 12.17
N GLY A 570 -14.01 11.29 13.20
CA GLY A 570 -13.74 10.78 14.53
C GLY A 570 -12.49 9.88 14.61
N SER A 571 -11.54 10.29 15.46
CA SER A 571 -10.32 9.54 15.77
C SER A 571 -10.44 8.65 17.02
N ASN A 572 -11.47 8.90 17.85
CA ASN A 572 -11.78 8.15 19.06
C ASN A 572 -13.28 7.89 19.17
N SER A 573 -13.70 7.06 20.12
CA SER A 573 -15.11 6.64 20.24
C SER A 573 -16.10 7.81 20.37
N GLU A 574 -15.75 8.86 21.10
CA GLU A 574 -16.63 10.02 21.32
C GLU A 574 -16.80 10.83 20.04
N SER A 575 -15.69 11.15 19.37
CA SER A 575 -15.72 11.90 18.10
C SER A 575 -16.29 11.10 16.92
N ILE A 576 -16.21 9.77 16.95
CA ILE A 576 -16.89 8.89 15.98
C ILE A 576 -18.40 8.99 16.14
N ILE A 577 -18.91 8.94 17.38
CA ILE A 577 -20.35 9.07 17.67
C ILE A 577 -20.84 10.47 17.28
N GLU A 578 -20.09 11.52 17.60
CA GLU A 578 -20.42 12.90 17.22
C GLU A 578 -20.53 13.04 15.70
N GLY A 579 -19.51 12.64 14.95
CA GLY A 579 -19.50 12.72 13.49
C GLY A 579 -20.60 11.88 12.83
N GLY A 580 -20.85 10.67 13.34
CA GLY A 580 -21.93 9.80 12.85
C GLY A 580 -23.31 10.40 13.11
N THR A 581 -23.48 11.08 14.24
CA THR A 581 -24.73 11.78 14.61
C THR A 581 -24.99 12.96 13.70
N LEU A 582 -23.96 13.77 13.41
CA LEU A 582 -24.05 14.88 12.46
C LEU A 582 -24.43 14.36 11.06
N TYR A 583 -23.73 13.33 10.57
CA TYR A 583 -23.99 12.71 9.27
C TYR A 583 -25.45 12.24 9.14
N ALA A 584 -25.93 11.50 10.15
CA ALA A 584 -27.30 10.99 10.16
C ALA A 584 -28.35 12.11 10.25
N ASN A 585 -28.08 13.18 11.01
CA ASN A 585 -28.98 14.34 11.09
C ASN A 585 -29.05 15.12 9.77
N THR A 586 -27.94 15.27 9.05
CA THR A 586 -27.93 15.90 7.71
C THR A 586 -28.83 15.15 6.73
N ILE A 587 -28.78 13.81 6.76
CA ILE A 587 -29.65 12.98 5.92
C ILE A 587 -31.10 13.07 6.37
N LYS A 588 -31.35 13.03 7.69
CA LYS A 588 -32.71 13.19 8.23
C LYS A 588 -33.34 14.50 7.78
N GLN A 589 -32.59 15.60 7.78
CA GLN A 589 -33.10 16.89 7.33
C GLN A 589 -33.56 16.86 5.86
N ALA A 590 -32.77 16.25 4.98
CA ALA A 590 -33.14 16.09 3.57
C ALA A 590 -34.34 15.14 3.36
N ILE A 591 -34.45 14.09 4.19
CA ILE A 591 -35.62 13.19 4.18
C ILE A 591 -36.89 13.91 4.65
N ASP A 592 -36.78 14.74 5.70
CA ASP A 592 -37.91 15.54 6.20
C ASP A 592 -38.38 16.55 5.13
N GLU A 593 -37.47 17.14 4.37
CA GLU A 593 -37.80 17.97 3.20
C GLU A 593 -38.49 17.15 2.10
N ALA A 594 -37.91 15.99 1.75
CA ALA A 594 -38.45 15.10 0.73
C ALA A 594 -39.87 14.60 1.07
N ASN A 595 -40.20 14.40 2.35
CA ASN A 595 -41.55 14.01 2.78
C ASN A 595 -42.65 14.99 2.31
N SER A 596 -42.30 16.26 2.10
CA SER A 596 -43.21 17.29 1.58
C SER A 596 -43.14 17.50 0.07
N GLY A 597 -42.19 16.83 -0.60
CA GLY A 597 -41.91 17.01 -2.02
C GLY A 597 -42.55 15.97 -2.95
N ASN A 598 -42.28 16.12 -4.25
CA ASN A 598 -42.87 15.26 -5.28
C ASN A 598 -42.11 13.94 -5.41
N VAL A 599 -42.78 12.92 -5.94
CA VAL A 599 -42.15 11.68 -6.42
C VAL A 599 -41.92 11.79 -7.92
N LYS A 600 -40.99 11.00 -8.47
CA LYS A 600 -40.76 10.95 -9.91
C LYS A 600 -42.04 10.53 -10.66
N PRO A 601 -42.51 11.33 -11.63
CA PRO A 601 -43.78 11.10 -12.32
C PRO A 601 -43.76 10.00 -13.39
#